data_AF-A0A250KW18-F1
#
_entry.id   AF-A0A250KW18-F1
#
_cell.length_a   1.000
_cell.length_b   1.000
_cell.length_c   1.000
_cell.angle_alpha   90.00
_cell.angle_beta   90.00
_cell.angle_gamma   90.00
#
_symmetry.space_group_name_H-M   'P 1'
#
loop_
_entity.id
_entity.type
_entity.pdbx_description
1 polymer ?
#
loop_
_entity_poly.entity_id
_entity_poly.type
_entity_poly.pdbx_seq_one_letter_code
_entity_poly.pdbx_strand_id
1 'polypeptide(L)' 'MLKTVKTLWYLLREMSGDDAYEKYLAHWRTHHAGEGGTPLNRKEFFDAELRRRWSGVKRCC' A
#
# COMPACT_ATOMS: atom_id res chain seq x y z
N MET A 1 -1.87 22.60 21.88
CA MET A 1 -3.05 21.91 21.32
C MET A 1 -2.93 21.50 19.84
N LEU A 2 -2.20 22.22 18.98
CA LEU A 2 -2.05 21.87 17.55
C LEU A 2 -1.23 20.60 17.24
N LYS A 3 -0.35 20.15 18.16
CA LYS A 3 0.52 18.99 17.93
C LYS A 3 -0.27 17.68 17.81
N THR A 4 -1.31 17.52 18.61
CA THR A 4 -2.14 16.31 18.66
C THR A 4 -2.93 16.10 17.37
N VAL A 5 -3.42 17.19 16.76
CA VAL A 5 -4.15 17.14 15.49
C VAL A 5 -3.22 16.72 14.35
N LYS A 6 -1.96 17.21 14.34
CA LYS A 6 -0.95 16.78 13.37
C LYS A 6 -0.64 15.28 13.50
N THR A 7 -0.41 14.79 14.70
CA THR A 7 -0.13 13.37 14.93
C THR A 7 -1.30 12.49 14.53
N LEU A 8 -2.53 12.89 14.88
CA LEU A 8 -3.73 12.15 14.50
C LEU A 8 -3.94 12.16 12.98
N TRP A 9 -3.62 13.26 12.29
CA TRP A 9 -3.64 13.35 10.83
C TRP A 9 -2.61 12.44 10.16
N TYR A 10 -1.38 12.39 10.68
CA TYR A 10 -0.36 11.45 10.20
C TYR A 10 -0.78 10.00 10.40
N LEU A 11 -1.34 9.66 11.57
CA LEU A 11 -1.86 8.31 11.85
C LEU A 11 -3.06 7.95 10.97
N LEU A 12 -3.98 8.88 10.73
CA LEU A 12 -5.09 8.68 9.79
C LEU A 12 -4.61 8.46 8.36
N ARG A 13 -3.55 9.17 7.94
CA ARG A 13 -2.92 9.01 6.62
C ARG A 13 -2.17 7.68 6.51
N GLU A 14 -1.53 7.25 7.60
CA GLU A 14 -0.85 5.97 7.68
C GLU A 14 -1.85 4.80 7.68
N MET A 15 -3.00 4.96 8.35
CA MET A 15 -4.08 3.96 8.40
C MET A 15 -5.01 3.98 7.18
N SER A 16 -5.13 5.10 6.46
CA SER A 16 -5.96 5.17 5.24
C SER A 16 -5.36 4.42 4.06
N GLY A 17 -4.12 3.94 4.19
CA GLY A 17 -3.41 3.23 3.12
C GLY A 17 -2.69 4.15 2.14
N ASP A 18 -2.59 5.45 2.42
CA ASP A 18 -1.82 6.39 1.60
C ASP A 18 -0.32 6.05 1.59
N ASP A 19 0.16 5.46 2.69
CA ASP A 19 1.54 4.96 2.85
C ASP A 19 1.68 3.45 2.56
N ALA A 20 0.64 2.77 2.06
CA ALA A 20 0.70 1.34 1.73
C ALA A 20 1.80 1.03 0.71
N TYR A 21 1.98 1.92 -0.27
CA TYR A 21 3.05 1.80 -1.26
C TYR A 21 4.44 1.94 -0.64
N GLU A 22 4.63 2.81 0.36
CA GLU A 22 5.93 2.95 1.03
C GLU A 22 6.25 1.72 1.88
N LYS A 23 5.26 1.15 2.58
CA LYS A 23 5.39 -0.13 3.30
C LYS A 23 5.72 -1.27 2.34
N TYR A 24 5.09 -1.32 1.16
CA TYR A 24 5.45 -2.24 0.09
C TYR A 24 6.90 -2.06 -0.36
N LEU A 25 7.36 -0.83 -0.61
CA LEU A 25 8.75 -0.59 -1.02
C LEU A 25 9.75 -0.98 0.07
N ALA A 26 9.46 -0.72 1.35
CA ALA A 26 10.31 -1.15 2.45
C ALA A 26 10.42 -2.68 2.49
N HIS A 27 9.28 -3.39 2.45
CA HIS A 27 9.24 -4.84 2.41
C HIS A 27 9.94 -5.42 1.17
N TRP A 28 9.71 -4.84 -0.01
CA TRP A 28 10.36 -5.25 -1.25
C TRP A 28 11.87 -5.09 -1.16
N ARG A 29 12.35 -3.98 -0.60
CA ARG A 29 13.79 -3.76 -0.41
C ARG A 29 14.42 -4.75 0.56
N THR A 30 13.71 -5.15 1.62
CA THR A 30 14.27 -6.08 2.61
C THR A 30 14.21 -7.54 2.16
N HIS A 31 13.21 -7.94 1.38
CA HIS A 31 13.00 -9.34 1.00
C HIS A 31 13.33 -9.67 -0.46
N HIS A 32 13.11 -8.74 -1.38
CA HIS A 32 13.17 -9.00 -2.83
C HIS A 32 14.29 -8.24 -3.55
N ALA A 33 14.97 -7.29 -2.91
CA ALA A 33 16.09 -6.58 -3.53
C ALA A 33 17.25 -7.50 -3.96
N GLY A 34 17.45 -8.63 -3.27
CA GLY A 34 18.46 -9.62 -3.62
C GLY A 34 18.09 -10.52 -4.81
N GLU A 35 16.83 -10.51 -5.24
CA GLU A 35 16.32 -11.38 -6.31
C GLU A 35 16.48 -10.77 -7.71
N GLY A 36 17.01 -9.54 -7.82
CA GLY A 36 17.35 -8.90 -9.10
C GLY A 36 16.16 -8.30 -9.87
N GLY A 37 14.99 -8.20 -9.24
CA GLY A 37 13.82 -7.52 -9.83
C GLY A 37 13.81 -6.00 -9.59
N THR A 38 12.79 -5.32 -10.11
CA THR A 38 12.42 -3.96 -9.75
C THR A 38 11.08 -3.95 -9.03
N PRO A 39 10.87 -3.06 -8.04
CA PRO A 39 9.57 -2.94 -7.40
C PRO A 39 8.54 -2.41 -8.40
N LEU A 40 7.28 -2.79 -8.22
CA LEU A 40 6.15 -2.24 -8.96
C LEU A 40 6.10 -0.73 -8.76
N ASN A 41 5.69 0.00 -9.79
CA ASN A 41 5.42 1.42 -9.62
C ASN A 41 4.12 1.64 -8.82
N ARG A 42 3.92 2.85 -8.30
CA ARG A 42 2.77 3.18 -7.44
C ARG A 42 1.43 2.83 -8.09
N LYS A 43 1.26 3.10 -9.39
CA LYS A 43 0.02 2.81 -10.12
C LYS A 43 -0.20 1.30 -10.25
N GLU A 44 0.83 0.56 -10.64
CA GLU A 44 0.78 -0.89 -10.79
C GLU A 44 0.49 -1.59 -9.45
N PHE A 45 1.05 -1.09 -8.35
CA PHE A 45 0.75 -1.57 -7.01
C PHE A 45 -0.75 -1.42 -6.70
N PHE A 46 -1.33 -0.23 -6.90
CA PHE A 46 -2.75 0.00 -6.66
C PHE A 46 -3.66 -0.81 -7.60
N ASP A 47 -3.30 -0.93 -8.88
CA ASP A 47 -4.04 -1.75 -9.84
C ASP A 47 -4.02 -3.23 -9.45
N ALA A 48 -2.87 -3.74 -8.97
CA ALA A 48 -2.74 -5.10 -8.46
C ALA A 48 -3.55 -5.31 -7.16
N GLU A 49 -3.55 -4.33 -6.25
CA GLU A 49 -4.33 -4.34 -5.02
C GLU A 49 -5.84 -4.36 -5.32
N LEU A 50 -6.28 -3.52 -6.26
CA LEU A 50 -7.66 -3.46 -6.73
C LEU A 50 -8.03 -4.78 -7.42
N ARG A 51 -7.20 -5.31 -8.32
CA ARG A 51 -7.45 -6.63 -8.89
C ARG A 51 -7.56 -7.68 -7.80
N ARG A 52 -6.62 -7.80 -6.86
CA ARG A 52 -6.72 -8.76 -5.75
C ARG A 52 -8.03 -8.63 -4.98
N ARG A 53 -8.46 -7.39 -4.69
CA ARG A 53 -9.67 -7.13 -3.91
C ARG A 53 -10.96 -7.37 -4.69
N TRP A 54 -10.93 -7.18 -6.01
CA TRP A 54 -12.14 -7.13 -6.84
C TRP A 54 -12.20 -8.19 -7.96
N SER A 55 -11.14 -8.97 -8.19
CA SER A 55 -11.06 -10.02 -9.23
C SER A 55 -11.54 -11.39 -8.74
N GLY A 56 -12.08 -11.48 -7.52
CA GLY A 56 -12.77 -12.68 -7.06
C GLY A 56 -14.10 -12.88 -7.80
N VAL A 57 -14.57 -14.12 -7.88
CA VAL A 57 -15.88 -14.45 -8.46
C VAL A 57 -16.97 -13.76 -7.63
N LYS A 58 -17.50 -12.65 -8.14
CA LYS A 58 -18.72 -12.05 -7.61
C LYS A 58 -19.89 -12.86 -8.13
N ARG A 59 -20.23 -13.94 -7.42
CA ARG A 59 -21.53 -14.59 -7.61
C ARG A 59 -22.58 -13.56 -7.23
N CYS A 60 -23.20 -12.90 -8.22
CA CYS A 60 -24.49 -12.28 -7.99
C CYS A 60 -25.46 -13.45 -7.77
N CYS A 61 -25.90 -13.59 -6.53
CA CYS A 61 -27.20 -14.17 -6.27
C CYS A 61 -28.19 -13.00 -6.27
#